data_AF-A0AAV9B017-F1
#
_entry.id   AF-A0AAV9B017-F1
#
_cell.length_a   1.000
_cell.length_b   1.000
_cell.length_c   1.000
_cell.angle_alpha   90.00
_cell.angle_beta   90.00
_cell.angle_gamma   90.00
#
_symmetry.space_group_name_H-M   'P 1'
#
loop_
_entity.id
_entity.type
_entity.pdbx_description
1 polymer ?
#
loop_
_entity_poly.entity_id
_entity_poly.type
_entity_poly.pdbx_seq_one_letter_code
_entity_poly.pdbx_strand_id
1 'polypeptide(L)' 'MPPGPRGSFSMCVHKKQALLFGGVDMESDGDVIVSVSVFLNELYGFQLDNHRWYFLFLTVIYHETNFFSL' A
#
# COMPACT_ATOMS: atom_id res chain seq x y z
N MET A 1 -10.16 2.66 -9.08
CA MET A 1 -9.41 1.76 -9.97
C MET A 1 -8.74 0.70 -9.12
N PRO A 2 -8.69 -0.57 -9.56
CA PRO A 2 -7.96 -1.61 -8.85
C PRO A 2 -6.45 -1.32 -8.84
N PRO A 3 -5.72 -1.73 -7.79
CA PRO A 3 -4.26 -1.65 -7.79
C PRO A 3 -3.68 -2.54 -8.90
N GLY A 4 -2.54 -2.12 -9.47
CA GLY A 4 -1.77 -2.95 -10.40
C GLY A 4 -1.23 -4.24 -9.75
N PRO A 5 -0.78 -5.23 -10.57
CA PRO A 5 -0.18 -6.46 -10.08
C PRO A 5 0.94 -6.18 -9.08
N ARG A 6 0.96 -6.93 -7.97
CA ARG A 6 1.97 -6.78 -6.93
C ARG A 6 2.03 -8.02 -6.06
N GLY A 7 3.23 -8.41 -5.65
CA GLY A 7 3.48 -9.41 -4.61
C GLY A 7 3.83 -8.75 -3.28
N SER A 8 4.09 -9.55 -2.25
CA SER A 8 4.71 -9.09 -0.99
C SER A 8 4.07 -7.87 -0.34
N PHE A 9 2.73 -7.77 -0.38
CA PHE A 9 1.95 -6.69 0.23
C PHE A 9 1.35 -7.11 1.57
N SER A 10 0.94 -6.13 2.37
CA SER A 10 0.17 -6.35 3.59
C SER A 10 -1.32 -6.11 3.33
N MET A 11 -2.18 -6.97 3.87
CA MET A 11 -3.63 -6.81 3.75
C MET A 11 -4.35 -7.16 5.06
N CYS A 12 -5.38 -6.39 5.40
CA CYS A 12 -6.28 -6.71 6.51
C CYS A 12 -7.73 -6.35 6.17
N VAL A 13 -8.69 -6.89 6.92
CA VAL A 13 -10.12 -6.56 6.76
C VAL A 13 -10.61 -5.85 8.01
N HIS A 14 -11.27 -4.70 7.84
CA HIS A 14 -11.90 -3.94 8.92
C HIS A 14 -13.17 -3.27 8.41
N LYS A 15 -14.28 -3.35 9.17
CA LYS A 15 -15.57 -2.68 8.86
C LYS A 15 -16.01 -2.83 7.39
N LYS A 16 -16.06 -4.08 6.91
CA LYS A 16 -16.44 -4.44 5.52
C LYS A 16 -15.55 -3.83 4.42
N GLN A 17 -14.33 -3.46 4.78
CA GLN A 17 -13.34 -2.94 3.86
C GLN A 17 -12.06 -3.76 3.99
N ALA A 18 -11.55 -4.27 2.87
CA ALA A 18 -10.19 -4.79 2.84
C ALA A 18 -9.22 -3.63 2.57
N LEU A 19 -8.19 -3.51 3.40
CA LEU A 19 -7.12 -2.53 3.26
C LEU A 19 -5.90 -3.24 2.71
N LEU A 20 -5.40 -2.78 1.57
CA LEU A 20 -4.16 -3.25 0.95
C LEU A 20 -3.12 -2.15 1.04
N PHE A 21 -1.94 -2.45 1.58
CA PHE A 21 -0.84 -1.50 1.69
C PHE A 21 0.43 -2.06 1.03
N GLY A 22 1.01 -1.20 0.20
CA GLY A 22 2.31 -1.41 -0.43
C GLY A 22 2.36 -2.60 -1.38
N GLY A 23 3.47 -3.33 -1.34
CA GLY A 23 3.78 -4.47 -2.22
C GLY A 23 5.06 -4.25 -3.02
N VAL A 24 5.43 -5.27 -3.79
CA VAL A 24 6.53 -5.23 -4.75
C VAL A 24 5.95 -5.55 -6.12
N ASP A 25 6.15 -4.63 -7.07
CA ASP A 25 5.97 -4.93 -8.48
C ASP A 25 7.30 -5.43 -9.04
N MET A 26 7.22 -6.50 -9.82
CA MET A 26 8.38 -7.09 -10.48
C MET A 26 8.28 -6.72 -11.96
N GLU A 27 8.97 -5.65 -12.34
CA GLU A 27 9.13 -5.32 -13.74
C GLU A 27 10.15 -6.29 -14.34
N SER A 28 9.69 -7.14 -15.26
CA SER A 28 10.56 -7.96 -16.09
C SER A 28 10.88 -7.16 -17.37
N ASP A 29 11.99 -6.42 -17.36
CA ASP A 29 12.58 -6.02 -18.63
C ASP A 29 13.14 -7.28 -19.30
N GLY A 30 12.88 -7.43 -20.61
CA GLY A 30 13.19 -8.64 -21.39
C GLY A 30 14.67 -9.06 -21.39
N ASP A 31 15.56 -8.22 -20.86
CA ASP A 31 16.95 -8.55 -20.56
C ASP A 31 17.09 -9.03 -19.11
N VAL A 32 17.26 -10.35 -18.99
CA VAL A 32 17.30 -11.20 -17.78
C VAL A 32 18.28 -10.73 -16.68
N ILE A 33 19.09 -9.70 -16.93
CA ILE A 33 20.20 -9.30 -16.06
C ILE A 33 19.83 -8.11 -15.15
N VAL A 34 18.74 -7.38 -15.42
CA VAL A 34 18.37 -6.18 -14.63
C VAL A 34 16.87 -6.11 -14.35
N SER A 35 16.28 -7.15 -13.76
CA SER A 35 14.92 -7.02 -13.21
C SER A 35 14.94 -6.04 -12.04
N VAL A 36 14.23 -4.91 -12.17
CA VAL A 36 14.10 -3.90 -11.10
C VAL A 36 12.83 -4.19 -10.31
N SER A 37 12.98 -4.45 -9.01
CA SER A 37 11.85 -4.53 -8.09
C SER A 37 11.40 -3.13 -7.67
N VAL A 38 10.15 -2.79 -7.92
CA VAL A 38 9.56 -1.51 -7.50
C VAL A 38 8.79 -1.72 -6.20
N PHE A 39 9.23 -1.04 -5.12
CA PHE A 39 8.52 -1.06 -3.85
C PHE A 39 7.40 -0.02 -3.86
N LEU A 40 6.19 -0.48 -3.59
CA LEU A 40 4.99 0.35 -3.56
C LEU A 40 4.68 0.75 -2.12
N ASN A 41 4.23 1.99 -1.92
CA ASN A 41 3.86 2.55 -0.61
C ASN A 41 2.42 3.12 -0.60
N GLU A 42 1.63 2.76 -1.60
CA GLU A 42 0.25 3.20 -1.75
C GLU A 42 -0.69 2.41 -0.81
N LEU A 43 -1.78 3.05 -0.37
CA LEU A 43 -2.85 2.44 0.40
C LEU A 43 -4.13 2.37 -0.44
N TYR A 44 -4.73 1.19 -0.55
CA TYR A 44 -6.00 0.96 -1.23
C TYR A 44 -7.04 0.40 -0.28
N GLY A 45 -8.30 0.81 -0.48
CA GLY A 45 -9.47 0.25 0.16
C GLY A 45 -10.35 -0.48 -0.86
N PHE A 46 -10.72 -1.72 -0.56
CA PHE A 46 -11.73 -2.48 -1.29
C PHE A 46 -13.00 -2.59 -0.46
N GLN A 47 -14.10 -1.99 -0.93
CA GLN A 47 -15.41 -2.11 -0.28
C GLN A 47 -16.03 -3.46 -0.63
N LEU A 48 -16.29 -4.29 0.38
CA LEU A 48 -16.83 -5.63 0.18
C LEU A 48 -18.30 -5.63 -0.27
N ASP A 49 -19.08 -4.59 0.05
CA ASP A 49 -20.51 -4.55 -0.28
C ASP A 49 -20.77 -4.28 -1.77
N ASN A 50 -19.92 -3.47 -2.43
CA ASN A 50 -20.11 -3.07 -3.82
C ASN A 50 -18.95 -3.45 -4.75
N HIS A 51 -17.97 -4.17 -4.21
CA HIS A 51 -16.79 -4.68 -4.91
C HIS A 51 -16.00 -3.59 -5.64
N ARG A 52 -15.83 -2.41 -5.01
CA ARG A 52 -15.09 -1.28 -5.60
C ARG A 52 -13.80 -0.97 -4.87
N TRP A 53 -12.80 -0.60 -5.67
CA TRP A 53 -11.49 -0.14 -5.23
C TRP A 53 -11.40 1.40 -5.18
N TYR A 54 -10.87 1.89 -4.08
CA TYR A 54 -10.61 3.30 -3.80
C TYR A 54 -9.15 3.49 -3.39
N PHE A 55 -8.53 4.54 -3.91
CA PHE A 55 -7.24 5.01 -3.43
C PHE A 55 -7.44 5.72 -2.09
N LEU A 56 -6.57 5.45 -1.11
CA LEU A 56 -6.61 6.05 0.21
C LEU A 56 -5.33 6.86 0.47
N PHE A 57 -5.47 7.97 1.18
CA PHE A 57 -4.33 8.78 1.60
C PHE A 57 -3.81 8.29 2.96
N LEU A 58 -2.50 8.07 3.03
CA LEU A 58 -1.82 7.84 4.29
C LEU A 58 -1.42 9.19 4.88
N THR A 59 -2.07 9.58 5.98
CA THR A 59 -1.70 10.79 6.73
C THR A 59 -0.84 10.40 7.93
N VAL A 60 0.42 10.83 7.93
CA VAL A 60 1.28 10.75 9.12
C VAL A 60 0.86 11.84 10.09
N ILE A 61 0.41 11.43 11.27
CA ILE A 61 0.09 12.36 12.35
C ILE A 61 1.33 12.44 13.24
N TYR A 62 2.08 13.54 13.16
CA TYR A 62 3.15 13.81 14.11
C TYR A 62 2.52 14.13 15.46
N HIS A 63 2.79 13.28 16.45
CA HIS A 63 2.53 13.63 17.84
C HIS A 63 3.82 14.24 18.39
N GLU A 64 3.86 15.56 18.58
CA GLU A 64 4.94 16.21 19.33
C GLU A 64 4.90 15.69 20.77
N THR A 65 5.69 14.67 21.08
CA THR A 65 6.15 14.46 22.45
C THR A 65 7.09 15.61 22.78
N ASN A 66 6.59 16.58 23.54
CA ASN A 66 7.37 17.66 24.14
C ASN A 66 8.58 17.09 24.91
N PHE A 67 9.75 17.05 24.28
CA PHE A 67 11.03 16.87 24.96
C PHE A 67 11.46 18.23 25.54
N PHE A 68 10.71 18.74 26.51
CA PHE A 68 11.16 19.78 27.42
C PHE A 68 11.06 19.24 28.85
N SER A 69 12.07 18.47 29.26
CA SER A 69 12.45 18.28 30.67
C SER A 69 13.79 17.55 30.71
N LEU A 70 14.87 18.33 30.76
CA LEU A 70 16.00 18.29 31.71
C LEU A 70 17.18 19.12 31.16
#